data_AF-A0A8S2QKF8-F1
#
_entry.id   AF-A0A8S2QKF8-F1
#
_cell.length_a   1.000
_cell.length_b   1.000
_cell.length_c   1.000
_cell.angle_alpha   90.00
_cell.angle_beta   90.00
_cell.angle_gamma   90.00
#
_symmetry.space_group_name_H-M   'P 1'
#
loop_
_entity.id
_entity.type
_entity.pdbx_description
1 polymer ?
#
loop_
_entity_poly.entity_id
_entity_poly.type
_entity_poly.pdbx_seq_one_letter_code
_entity_poly.pdbx_strand_id
1 'polypeptide(L)'
;MSPNAFSRIFSTAVNTVFKRFLLSLIRTTLIYIIALLFVHLPTFYYYITTLGKDDRKYEKQKRIRSQLIDSSDPSSPYRAVEVLHQLQTQPEDQLETLAVIPDLCLQRHADKETLGVREILDVQDETQPNGKLYKKFLLGDYKFTRYSEACDRINSIGRGLLSFGFKSGDKILIYAETRPEWLLTAFAAFRHGLTLVTLYSTLGEEALKHGINESEVKIIITSHELTFKLDVKLLLIFIKGRLVTQ
;
A
#
# COMPACT_ATOMS: atom_id res chain seq x y z
N MET A 1 -47.24 -64.90 -30.77
CA MET A 1 -47.43 -63.52 -30.26
C MET A 1 -48.17 -62.73 -31.32
N SER A 2 -49.23 -62.00 -30.98
CA SER A 2 -50.03 -61.27 -31.98
C SER A 2 -49.18 -60.14 -32.62
N PRO A 3 -49.33 -59.87 -33.93
CA PRO A 3 -48.59 -58.81 -34.64
C PRO A 3 -48.70 -57.43 -33.96
N ASN A 4 -49.81 -57.20 -33.25
CA ASN A 4 -50.12 -55.94 -32.56
C ASN A 4 -49.33 -55.71 -31.26
N ALA A 5 -48.76 -56.75 -30.64
CA ALA A 5 -47.97 -56.61 -29.43
C ALA A 5 -46.54 -56.11 -29.74
N PHE A 6 -45.95 -56.61 -30.83
CA PHE A 6 -44.59 -56.24 -31.25
C PHE A 6 -44.51 -54.79 -31.74
N SER A 7 -45.51 -54.33 -32.51
CA SER A 7 -45.58 -52.94 -32.98
C SER A 7 -45.77 -51.93 -31.84
N ARG A 8 -46.54 -52.29 -30.80
CA ARG A 8 -46.73 -51.48 -29.59
C ARG A 8 -45.47 -51.40 -28.74
N ILE A 9 -44.74 -52.49 -28.55
CA ILE A 9 -43.47 -52.49 -27.80
C ILE A 9 -42.43 -51.66 -28.56
N PHE A 10 -42.35 -51.82 -29.88
CA PHE A 10 -41.41 -51.07 -30.71
C PHE A 10 -41.73 -49.56 -30.72
N SER A 11 -43.01 -49.17 -30.86
CA SER A 11 -43.40 -47.74 -30.82
C SER A 11 -43.18 -47.12 -29.44
N THR A 12 -43.40 -47.87 -28.36
CA THR A 12 -43.17 -47.41 -26.98
C THR A 12 -41.68 -47.26 -26.69
N ALA A 13 -40.85 -48.20 -27.16
CA ALA A 13 -39.40 -48.13 -27.04
C ALA A 13 -38.82 -46.95 -27.84
N VAL A 14 -39.25 -46.77 -29.10
CA VAL A 14 -38.85 -45.65 -29.95
C VAL A 14 -39.26 -44.31 -29.33
N ASN A 15 -40.49 -44.19 -28.81
CA ASN A 15 -40.95 -42.99 -28.12
C ASN A 15 -40.17 -42.69 -26.82
N THR A 16 -39.76 -43.73 -26.09
CA THR A 16 -38.98 -43.57 -24.85
C THR A 16 -37.55 -43.15 -25.16
N VAL A 17 -36.92 -43.74 -26.18
CA VAL A 17 -35.59 -43.35 -26.66
C VAL A 17 -35.61 -41.93 -27.20
N PHE A 18 -36.62 -41.57 -27.99
CA PHE A 18 -36.78 -40.22 -28.55
C PHE A 18 -37.02 -39.18 -27.45
N LYS A 19 -37.87 -39.46 -26.45
CA LYS A 19 -38.05 -38.58 -25.29
C LYS A 19 -36.76 -38.36 -24.51
N ARG A 20 -35.99 -39.44 -24.25
CA ARG A 20 -34.69 -39.33 -23.55
C ARG A 20 -33.68 -38.52 -24.35
N PHE A 21 -33.64 -38.71 -25.66
CA PHE A 21 -32.79 -37.93 -26.56
C PHE A 21 -33.18 -36.44 -26.55
N LEU A 22 -34.47 -36.12 -26.67
CA LEU A 22 -34.97 -34.75 -26.64
C LEU A 22 -34.71 -34.06 -25.29
N LEU A 23 -34.94 -34.76 -24.17
CA LEU A 23 -34.62 -34.27 -22.83
C LEU A 23 -33.11 -34.01 -22.65
N SER A 24 -32.26 -34.90 -23.16
CA SER A 24 -30.80 -34.73 -23.14
C SER A 24 -30.35 -33.52 -23.96
N LEU A 25 -30.96 -33.33 -25.13
CA LEU A 25 -30.68 -32.19 -26.00
C LEU A 25 -31.06 -30.88 -25.30
N ILE A 26 -32.30 -30.78 -24.79
CA ILE A 26 -32.78 -29.60 -24.06
C ILE A 26 -31.89 -29.29 -22.85
N ARG A 27 -31.53 -30.31 -22.06
CA ARG A 27 -30.66 -30.13 -20.89
C ARG A 27 -29.28 -29.60 -21.27
N THR A 28 -28.69 -30.15 -22.34
CA THR A 28 -27.36 -29.73 -22.81
C THR A 28 -27.39 -28.32 -23.37
N THR A 29 -28.42 -27.98 -24.14
CA THR A 29 -28.64 -26.61 -24.65
C THR A 29 -28.84 -25.62 -23.50
N LEU A 30 -29.60 -25.98 -22.47
CA LEU A 30 -29.82 -25.13 -21.30
C LEU A 30 -28.52 -24.89 -20.51
N ILE A 31 -27.73 -25.95 -20.25
CA ILE A 31 -26.43 -25.83 -19.59
C ILE A 31 -25.49 -24.92 -20.40
N TYR A 32 -25.47 -25.08 -21.73
CA TYR A 32 -24.66 -24.26 -22.61
C TYR A 32 -25.08 -22.78 -22.56
N ILE A 33 -26.39 -22.49 -22.59
CA ILE A 33 -26.91 -21.11 -22.47
C ILE A 33 -26.53 -20.49 -21.11
N ILE A 34 -26.67 -21.24 -20.01
CA ILE A 34 -26.30 -20.77 -18.67
C ILE A 34 -24.80 -20.49 -18.60
N ALA A 35 -23.96 -21.39 -19.12
CA ALA A 35 -22.51 -21.19 -19.17
C ALA A 35 -22.14 -19.97 -20.02
N LEU A 36 -22.80 -19.78 -21.16
CA LEU A 36 -22.58 -18.64 -22.06
C LEU A 36 -22.97 -17.32 -21.35
N LEU A 37 -24.09 -17.30 -20.63
CA LEU A 37 -24.47 -16.14 -19.80
C LEU A 37 -23.45 -15.87 -18.69
N PHE A 38 -23.03 -16.90 -17.95
CA PHE A 38 -22.06 -16.73 -16.84
C PHE A 38 -20.67 -16.31 -17.30
N VAL A 39 -20.27 -16.66 -18.52
CA VAL A 39 -18.96 -16.26 -19.07
C VAL A 39 -19.06 -14.88 -19.72
N HIS A 40 -20.02 -14.68 -20.62
CA HIS A 40 -20.04 -13.48 -21.45
C HIS A 40 -20.64 -12.27 -20.73
N LEU A 41 -21.60 -12.45 -19.82
CA LEU A 41 -22.26 -11.31 -19.16
C LEU A 41 -21.32 -10.60 -18.16
N PRO A 42 -20.56 -11.30 -17.30
CA PRO A 42 -19.53 -10.66 -16.48
C PRO A 42 -18.37 -10.10 -17.30
N THR A 43 -17.96 -10.77 -18.38
CA THR A 43 -16.90 -10.27 -19.27
C THR A 43 -17.34 -8.98 -19.97
N PHE A 44 -18.59 -8.93 -20.45
CA PHE A 44 -19.17 -7.73 -21.06
C PHE A 44 -19.36 -6.61 -20.04
N TYR A 45 -19.85 -6.91 -18.83
CA TYR A 45 -19.94 -5.95 -17.74
C TYR A 45 -18.58 -5.38 -17.36
N TYR A 46 -17.57 -6.24 -17.22
CA TYR A 46 -16.18 -5.82 -16.97
C TYR A 46 -15.68 -4.92 -18.11
N TYR A 47 -15.89 -5.33 -19.36
CA TYR A 47 -15.50 -4.55 -20.55
C TYR A 47 -16.16 -3.16 -20.56
N ILE A 48 -17.47 -3.06 -20.33
CA ILE A 48 -18.19 -1.77 -20.27
C ILE A 48 -17.74 -0.90 -19.09
N THR A 49 -17.44 -1.49 -17.94
CA THR A 49 -17.01 -0.74 -16.74
C THR A 49 -15.54 -0.32 -16.78
N THR A 50 -14.75 -0.89 -17.69
CA THR A 50 -13.32 -0.59 -17.91
C THR A 50 -13.06 0.21 -19.19
N LEU A 51 -13.99 0.22 -20.15
CA LEU A 51 -13.97 1.11 -21.32
C LEU A 51 -13.79 2.57 -20.86
N GLY A 52 -12.63 3.15 -21.20
CA GLY A 52 -12.25 4.53 -20.88
C GLY A 52 -11.41 4.74 -19.62
N LYS A 53 -11.17 3.70 -18.78
CA LYS A 53 -10.31 3.83 -17.58
C LYS A 53 -8.82 3.62 -17.87
N ASP A 54 -8.47 2.91 -18.95
CA ASP A 54 -7.07 2.60 -19.30
C ASP A 54 -6.42 3.58 -20.30
N ASP A 55 -7.19 4.44 -20.96
CA ASP A 55 -6.65 5.34 -21.99
C ASP A 55 -5.60 6.29 -21.42
N ARG A 56 -5.80 6.84 -20.22
CA ARG A 56 -4.82 7.77 -19.61
C ARG A 56 -3.47 7.11 -19.32
N LYS A 57 -3.46 5.83 -18.95
CA LYS A 57 -2.21 5.10 -18.67
C LYS A 57 -1.47 4.80 -19.98
N TYR A 58 -2.20 4.41 -21.00
CA TYR A 58 -1.69 4.15 -22.33
C TYR A 58 -1.16 5.43 -23.02
N GLU A 59 -1.89 6.53 -22.91
CA GLU A 59 -1.45 7.87 -23.37
C GLU A 59 -0.18 8.33 -22.63
N LYS A 60 -0.10 8.12 -21.31
CA LYS A 60 1.12 8.39 -20.52
C LYS A 60 2.32 7.51 -20.90
N GLN A 61 2.09 6.34 -21.50
CA GLN A 61 3.16 5.47 -21.99
C GLN A 61 3.63 5.89 -23.39
N LYS A 62 2.72 6.37 -24.25
CA LYS A 62 3.03 6.82 -25.61
C LYS A 62 3.70 8.20 -25.69
N ARG A 63 3.59 9.02 -24.65
CA ARG A 63 4.21 10.35 -24.64
C ARG A 63 5.73 10.27 -24.86
N ILE A 64 6.25 11.12 -25.73
CA ILE A 64 7.70 11.33 -25.89
C ILE A 64 8.22 11.86 -24.56
N ARG A 65 9.19 11.16 -23.96
CA ARG A 65 9.75 11.53 -22.64
C ARG A 65 11.03 12.34 -22.75
N SER A 66 11.74 12.23 -23.87
CA SER A 66 13.01 12.89 -24.08
C SER A 66 13.24 13.21 -25.56
N GLN A 67 13.92 14.32 -25.82
CA GLN A 67 14.36 14.73 -27.17
C GLN A 67 15.76 15.35 -27.11
N LEU A 68 16.42 15.44 -28.27
CA LEU A 68 17.70 16.15 -28.41
C LEU A 68 17.52 17.63 -28.04
N ILE A 69 18.51 18.22 -27.35
CA ILE A 69 18.52 19.67 -27.09
C ILE A 69 18.68 20.44 -28.41
N ASP A 70 19.58 19.96 -29.28
CA ASP A 70 19.76 20.45 -30.63
C ASP A 70 19.45 19.32 -31.62
N SER A 71 18.39 19.51 -32.41
CA SER A 71 17.97 18.53 -33.42
C SER A 71 18.91 18.44 -34.63
N SER A 72 19.80 19.42 -34.81
CA SER A 72 20.73 19.49 -35.93
C SER A 72 22.06 18.77 -35.67
N ASP A 73 22.42 18.57 -34.40
CA ASP A 73 23.61 17.84 -33.97
C ASP A 73 23.24 16.45 -33.42
N PRO A 74 23.55 15.36 -34.13
CA PRO A 74 23.33 13.99 -33.65
C PRO A 74 24.08 13.65 -32.35
N SER A 75 25.09 14.45 -31.98
CA SER A 75 25.87 14.30 -30.75
C SER A 75 25.25 15.05 -29.57
N SER A 76 24.17 15.81 -29.80
CA SER A 76 23.50 16.58 -28.77
C SER A 76 22.91 15.67 -27.69
N PRO A 77 22.98 16.05 -26.39
CA PRO A 77 22.41 15.22 -25.34
C PRO A 77 20.88 15.18 -25.41
N TYR A 78 20.30 14.03 -25.05
CA TYR A 78 18.86 13.91 -24.85
C TYR A 78 18.45 14.48 -23.48
N ARG A 79 17.36 15.25 -23.46
CA ARG A 79 16.78 15.82 -22.24
C ARG A 79 15.28 15.58 -22.17
N ALA A 80 14.75 15.49 -20.97
CA ALA A 80 13.32 15.31 -20.78
C ALA A 80 12.54 16.50 -21.35
N VAL A 81 11.42 16.21 -22.03
CA VAL A 81 10.65 17.21 -22.80
C VAL A 81 10.10 18.33 -21.93
N GLU A 82 9.78 18.04 -20.67
CA GLU A 82 9.23 19.01 -19.72
C GLU A 82 10.28 20.03 -19.22
N VAL A 83 11.57 19.75 -19.41
CA VAL A 83 12.68 20.49 -18.79
C VAL A 83 13.80 20.78 -19.79
N LEU A 84 13.47 20.95 -21.08
CA LEU A 84 14.46 21.09 -22.16
C LEU A 84 15.42 22.27 -21.94
N HIS A 85 14.90 23.41 -21.52
CA HIS A 85 15.66 24.65 -21.43
C HIS A 85 16.16 24.95 -20.02
N GLN A 86 15.57 24.33 -18.99
CA GLN A 86 15.89 24.63 -17.58
C GLN A 86 15.80 23.37 -16.73
N LEU A 87 16.66 23.27 -15.70
CA LEU A 87 16.57 22.18 -14.72
C LEU A 87 15.36 22.41 -13.82
N GLN A 88 14.49 21.41 -13.74
CA GLN A 88 13.46 21.37 -12.71
C GLN A 88 14.13 20.99 -11.38
N THR A 89 14.19 21.95 -10.46
CA THR A 89 14.81 21.78 -9.14
C THR A 89 13.81 21.30 -8.09
N GLN A 90 12.51 21.37 -8.38
CA GLN A 90 11.43 20.97 -7.49
C GLN A 90 10.26 20.34 -8.25
N PRO A 91 9.53 19.39 -7.65
CA PRO A 91 8.39 18.73 -8.29
C PRO A 91 7.30 19.71 -8.73
N GLU A 92 7.05 20.75 -7.94
CA GLU A 92 6.00 21.75 -8.14
C GLU A 92 6.40 23.09 -7.51
N ASP A 93 5.87 24.20 -8.02
CA ASP A 93 6.26 25.56 -7.59
C ASP A 93 6.04 25.83 -6.10
N GLN A 94 5.02 25.22 -5.50
CA GLN A 94 4.65 25.40 -4.10
C GLN A 94 5.47 24.52 -3.14
N LEU A 95 6.31 23.61 -3.65
CA LEU A 95 7.05 22.62 -2.86
C LEU A 95 8.53 23.00 -2.78
N GLU A 96 8.83 23.97 -1.93
CA GLU A 96 10.21 24.41 -1.68
C GLU A 96 10.93 23.55 -0.65
N THR A 97 10.19 23.00 0.33
CA THR A 97 10.73 22.16 1.40
C THR A 97 9.80 21.00 1.75
N LEU A 98 10.35 19.96 2.38
CA LEU A 98 9.55 18.82 2.88
C LEU A 98 8.52 19.23 3.93
N ALA A 99 8.72 20.36 4.62
CA ALA A 99 7.81 20.88 5.64
C ALA A 99 6.44 21.29 5.08
N VAL A 100 6.38 21.64 3.79
CA VAL A 100 5.18 22.11 3.09
C VAL A 100 4.28 20.95 2.63
N ILE A 101 4.85 19.74 2.51
CA ILE A 101 4.14 18.56 1.99
C ILE A 101 2.83 18.27 2.74
N PRO A 102 2.78 18.23 4.09
CA PRO A 102 1.52 17.94 4.78
C PRO A 102 0.44 18.98 4.50
N ASP A 103 0.79 20.26 4.34
CA ASP A 103 -0.18 21.32 4.04
C ASP A 103 -0.74 21.19 2.62
N LEU A 104 0.10 20.85 1.64
CA LEU A 104 -0.36 20.56 0.27
C LEU A 104 -1.24 19.31 0.22
N CYS A 105 -0.89 18.27 0.98
CA CYS A 105 -1.73 17.08 1.13
C CYS A 105 -3.09 17.42 1.75
N LEU A 106 -3.11 18.26 2.79
CA LEU A 106 -4.34 18.73 3.41
C LEU A 106 -5.21 19.50 2.41
N GLN A 107 -4.63 20.48 1.72
CA GLN A 107 -5.36 21.30 0.73
C GLN A 107 -5.99 20.47 -0.40
N ARG A 108 -5.29 19.43 -0.86
CA ARG A 108 -5.75 18.62 -2.01
C ARG A 108 -6.67 17.47 -1.62
N HIS A 109 -6.43 16.87 -0.45
CA HIS A 109 -6.91 15.53 -0.11
C HIS A 109 -7.39 15.38 1.33
N ALA A 110 -7.73 16.47 2.05
CA ALA A 110 -8.16 16.46 3.45
C ALA A 110 -9.03 15.26 3.85
N ASP A 111 -10.11 15.01 3.10
CA ASP A 111 -11.10 13.97 3.42
C ASP A 111 -10.76 12.56 2.91
N LYS A 112 -9.66 12.41 2.17
CA LYS A 112 -9.26 11.10 1.63
C LYS A 112 -8.55 10.27 2.68
N GLU A 113 -8.73 8.96 2.55
CA GLU A 113 -8.04 7.96 3.36
C GLU A 113 -6.54 7.89 3.05
N THR A 114 -5.76 7.69 4.10
CA THR A 114 -4.32 7.50 4.11
C THR A 114 -3.90 6.59 5.27
N LEU A 115 -2.63 6.18 5.30
CA LEU A 115 -2.02 5.46 6.42
C LEU A 115 -2.84 4.27 6.94
N GLY A 116 -3.11 3.30 6.06
CA GLY A 116 -3.85 2.08 6.41
C GLY A 116 -3.07 1.18 7.36
N VAL A 117 -3.68 0.84 8.50
CA VAL A 117 -3.13 -0.10 9.49
C VAL A 117 -4.08 -1.27 9.71
N ARG A 118 -3.51 -2.41 10.11
CA ARG A 118 -4.28 -3.58 10.51
C ARG A 118 -3.99 -3.90 11.96
N GLU A 119 -5.05 -4.21 12.69
CA GLU A 119 -4.94 -4.71 14.06
C GLU A 119 -4.46 -6.16 14.05
N ILE A 120 -3.52 -6.50 14.93
CA ILE A 120 -3.11 -7.88 15.14
C ILE A 120 -4.12 -8.49 16.10
N LEU A 121 -4.91 -9.44 15.61
CA LEU A 121 -5.94 -10.13 16.37
C LEU A 121 -5.37 -11.30 17.17
N ASP A 122 -4.44 -12.05 16.57
CA ASP A 122 -3.82 -13.22 17.18
C ASP A 122 -2.46 -13.50 16.52
N VAL A 123 -1.58 -14.22 17.24
CA VAL A 123 -0.26 -14.64 16.77
C VAL A 123 -0.12 -16.14 17.02
N GLN A 124 -0.06 -16.91 15.95
CA GLN A 124 0.01 -18.38 16.00
C GLN A 124 1.39 -18.86 15.59
N ASP A 125 1.91 -19.84 16.33
CA ASP A 125 3.17 -20.49 15.99
C ASP A 125 2.90 -21.69 15.06
N GLU A 126 3.33 -21.59 13.80
CA GLU A 126 3.26 -22.67 12.83
C GLU A 126 4.65 -23.32 12.68
N THR A 127 4.73 -24.62 12.96
CA THR A 127 5.96 -25.40 12.72
C THR A 127 5.99 -25.85 11.26
N GLN A 128 6.96 -25.39 10.49
CA GLN A 128 7.16 -25.85 9.14
C GLN A 128 7.70 -27.29 9.10
N PRO A 129 7.57 -28.02 7.97
CA PRO A 129 8.09 -29.38 7.82
C PRO A 129 9.60 -29.52 8.07
N ASN A 130 10.35 -28.42 7.96
CA ASN A 130 11.79 -28.35 8.26
C ASN A 130 12.09 -28.12 9.76
N GLY A 131 11.08 -28.16 10.63
CA GLY A 131 11.19 -27.93 12.08
C GLY A 131 11.30 -26.46 12.50
N LYS A 132 11.29 -25.51 11.56
CA LYS A 132 11.38 -24.08 11.87
C LYS A 132 10.01 -23.54 12.30
N LEU A 133 9.97 -22.91 13.47
CA LEU A 133 8.80 -22.18 13.97
C LEU A 133 8.66 -20.82 13.27
N TYR A 134 7.48 -20.55 12.73
CA TYR A 134 7.11 -19.28 12.15
C TYR A 134 5.93 -18.67 12.91
N LYS A 135 6.04 -17.38 13.23
CA LYS A 135 4.93 -16.61 13.79
C LYS A 135 4.02 -16.14 12.66
N LYS A 136 2.79 -16.66 12.64
CA LYS A 136 1.72 -16.24 11.75
C LYS A 136 0.84 -15.23 12.47
N PHE A 137 0.73 -14.04 11.89
CA PHE A 137 -0.12 -12.98 12.41
C PHE A 137 -1.50 -13.08 11.79
N LEU A 138 -2.53 -13.26 12.61
CA LEU A 138 -3.92 -13.06 12.22
C LEU A 138 -4.24 -11.57 12.31
N LEU A 139 -4.52 -10.97 11.17
CA LEU A 139 -4.70 -9.53 11.03
C LEU A 139 -6.17 -9.21 10.75
N GLY A 140 -6.71 -8.20 11.42
CA GLY A 140 -8.06 -7.69 11.19
C GLY A 140 -8.19 -6.86 9.91
N ASP A 141 -9.29 -6.13 9.79
CA ASP A 141 -9.54 -5.24 8.65
C ASP A 141 -8.62 -4.02 8.65
N TYR A 142 -8.46 -3.41 7.47
CA TYR A 142 -7.74 -2.15 7.35
C TYR A 142 -8.54 -1.01 7.99
N LYS A 143 -7.87 -0.26 8.85
CA LYS A 143 -8.34 1.00 9.41
C LYS A 143 -7.46 2.10 8.82
N PHE A 144 -8.08 3.02 8.09
CA PHE A 144 -7.41 4.17 7.50
C PHE A 144 -7.63 5.41 8.37
N THR A 145 -6.69 6.35 8.31
CA THR A 145 -6.86 7.70 8.86
C THR A 145 -7.04 8.68 7.72
N ARG A 146 -7.68 9.82 7.98
CA ARG A 146 -7.79 10.87 6.95
C ARG A 146 -6.53 11.72 6.87
N TYR A 147 -6.29 12.38 5.73
CA TYR A 147 -5.18 13.33 5.61
C TYR A 147 -5.28 14.48 6.62
N SER A 148 -6.50 14.96 6.93
CA SER A 148 -6.73 15.95 7.98
C SER A 148 -6.22 15.48 9.34
N GLU A 149 -6.64 14.30 9.76
CA GLU A 149 -6.21 13.69 11.03
C GLU A 149 -4.70 13.43 11.08
N ALA A 150 -4.11 13.00 9.96
CA ALA A 150 -2.66 12.84 9.85
C ALA A 150 -1.92 14.17 10.05
N CYS A 151 -2.40 15.26 9.44
CA CYS A 151 -1.81 16.59 9.61
C CYS A 151 -1.96 17.11 11.05
N ASP A 152 -3.09 16.87 11.70
CA ASP A 152 -3.30 17.22 13.10
C ASP A 152 -2.35 16.45 14.03
N ARG A 153 -2.10 15.18 13.74
CA ARG A 153 -1.12 14.36 14.46
C ARG A 153 0.31 14.86 14.24
N ILE A 154 0.69 15.22 13.01
CA ILE A 154 2.00 15.83 12.71
C ILE A 154 2.19 17.09 13.54
N ASN A 155 1.20 17.98 13.58
CA ASN A 155 1.23 19.20 14.38
C ASN A 155 1.34 18.92 15.88
N SER A 156 0.62 17.92 16.37
CA SER A 156 0.64 17.53 17.78
C SER A 156 1.99 16.96 18.21
N ILE A 157 2.59 16.08 17.39
CA ILE A 157 3.94 15.54 17.62
C ILE A 157 4.96 16.68 17.62
N GLY A 158 4.89 17.58 16.63
CA GLY A 158 5.77 18.74 16.54
C GLY A 158 5.71 19.63 17.77
N ARG A 159 4.49 19.98 18.23
CA ARG A 159 4.28 20.74 19.47
C ARG A 159 4.86 20.03 20.71
N GLY A 160 4.71 18.71 20.79
CA GLY A 160 5.32 17.90 21.85
C GLY A 160 6.84 18.01 21.85
N LEU A 161 7.48 17.82 20.70
CA LEU A 161 8.94 17.97 20.55
C LEU A 161 9.41 19.38 20.96
N LEU A 162 8.72 20.43 20.52
CA LEU A 162 9.03 21.80 20.92
C LEU A 162 8.86 22.02 22.43
N SER A 163 7.83 21.44 23.06
CA SER A 163 7.63 21.55 24.52
C SER A 163 8.74 20.87 25.34
N PHE A 164 9.41 19.86 24.77
CA PHE A 164 10.61 19.26 25.36
C PHE A 164 11.88 20.08 25.13
N GLY A 165 11.78 21.24 24.45
CA GLY A 165 12.89 22.17 24.27
C GLY A 165 13.72 21.93 23.01
N PHE A 166 13.28 21.08 22.08
CA PHE A 166 13.94 20.87 20.80
C PHE A 166 13.87 22.12 19.93
N LYS A 167 14.98 22.43 19.25
CA LYS A 167 15.14 23.58 18.36
C LYS A 167 15.58 23.12 16.98
N SER A 168 15.38 23.99 15.98
CA SER A 168 15.89 23.75 14.62
C SER A 168 17.38 23.40 14.65
N GLY A 169 17.76 22.37 13.90
CA GLY A 169 19.10 21.77 13.88
C GLY A 169 19.32 20.66 14.92
N ASP A 170 18.46 20.50 15.93
CA ASP A 170 18.56 19.37 16.85
C ASP A 170 18.27 18.04 16.13
N LYS A 171 18.98 16.99 16.54
CA LYS A 171 18.86 15.65 15.97
C LYS A 171 17.88 14.79 16.78
N ILE A 172 16.97 14.12 16.07
CA ILE A 172 16.08 13.10 16.62
C ILE A 172 16.33 11.77 15.93
N LEU A 173 16.28 10.66 16.66
CA LEU A 173 16.39 9.32 16.10
C LEU A 173 15.04 8.63 16.09
N ILE A 174 14.67 8.02 14.96
CA ILE A 174 13.60 7.04 14.91
C ILE A 174 14.18 5.64 14.73
N TYR A 175 13.91 4.77 15.71
CA TYR A 175 14.26 3.35 15.72
C TYR A 175 12.96 2.53 15.79
N ALA A 176 12.31 2.32 14.66
CA ALA A 176 11.03 1.63 14.58
C ALA A 176 10.84 0.98 13.21
N GLU A 177 9.91 0.02 13.13
CA GLU A 177 9.43 -0.54 11.87
C GLU A 177 8.63 0.49 11.05
N THR A 178 8.37 0.15 9.79
CA THR A 178 7.50 0.95 8.92
C THR A 178 6.08 1.03 9.50
N ARG A 179 5.74 2.19 10.08
CA ARG A 179 4.46 2.45 10.76
C ARG A 179 3.98 3.87 10.47
N PRO A 180 2.67 4.17 10.60
CA PRO A 180 2.19 5.54 10.43
C PRO A 180 2.91 6.53 11.33
N GLU A 181 3.14 6.17 12.59
CA GLU A 181 3.77 7.09 13.54
C GLU A 181 5.20 7.44 13.17
N TRP A 182 5.93 6.52 12.52
CA TRP A 182 7.24 6.81 11.95
C TRP A 182 7.15 7.94 10.93
N LEU A 183 6.21 7.85 9.98
CA LEU A 183 6.05 8.85 8.93
C LEU A 183 5.57 10.20 9.48
N LEU A 184 4.59 10.17 10.39
CA LEU A 184 4.05 11.37 11.03
C LEU A 184 5.14 12.10 11.82
N THR A 185 5.99 11.35 12.53
CA THR A 185 7.13 11.90 13.28
C THR A 185 8.17 12.51 12.35
N ALA A 186 8.49 11.85 11.23
CA ALA A 186 9.41 12.39 10.23
C ALA A 186 8.93 13.73 9.67
N PHE A 187 7.64 13.85 9.31
CA PHE A 187 7.09 15.13 8.86
C PHE A 187 7.05 16.19 9.95
N ALA A 188 6.80 15.81 11.21
CA ALA A 188 6.90 16.74 12.34
C ALA A 188 8.34 17.27 12.50
N ALA A 189 9.34 16.40 12.32
CA ALA A 189 10.75 16.78 12.34
C ALA A 189 11.08 17.79 11.23
N PHE A 190 10.70 17.50 9.99
CA PHE A 190 10.93 18.38 8.85
C PHE A 190 10.25 19.74 9.05
N ARG A 191 9.02 19.77 9.57
CA ARG A 191 8.27 20.99 9.84
C ARG A 191 8.95 21.93 10.84
N HIS A 192 9.70 21.38 11.79
CA HIS A 192 10.40 22.15 12.82
C HIS A 192 11.90 22.28 12.59
N GLY A 193 12.40 21.91 11.40
CA GLY A 193 13.82 22.00 11.05
C GLY A 193 14.70 21.04 11.87
N LEU A 194 14.14 19.97 12.41
CA LEU A 194 14.90 18.95 13.14
C LEU A 194 15.60 18.02 12.16
N THR A 195 16.82 17.61 12.50
CA THR A 195 17.55 16.61 11.73
C THR A 195 17.06 15.21 12.10
N LEU A 196 16.50 14.51 11.12
CA LEU A 196 16.01 13.15 11.29
C LEU A 196 17.14 12.13 11.07
N VAL A 197 17.41 11.33 12.10
CA VAL A 197 18.27 10.14 12.04
C VAL A 197 17.37 8.91 12.08
N THR A 198 17.72 7.86 11.35
CA THR A 198 16.94 6.61 11.28
C THR A 198 17.85 5.41 11.47
N LEU A 199 17.44 4.46 12.31
CA LEU A 199 18.10 3.17 12.46
C LEU A 199 17.09 2.05 12.20
N TYR A 200 17.51 1.01 11.47
CA TYR A 200 16.65 -0.12 11.15
C TYR A 200 16.34 -0.95 12.39
N SER A 201 15.06 -1.28 12.62
CA SER A 201 14.60 -2.14 13.74
C SER A 201 15.28 -3.51 13.81
N THR A 202 15.80 -3.99 12.67
CA THR A 202 16.50 -5.27 12.52
C THR A 202 17.96 -5.24 12.93
N LEU A 203 18.53 -4.08 13.24
CA LEU A 203 19.92 -4.00 13.71
C LEU A 203 20.12 -4.78 15.01
N GLY A 204 21.28 -5.41 15.10
CA GLY A 204 21.78 -6.00 16.35
C GLY A 204 22.22 -4.92 17.33
N GLU A 205 22.31 -5.28 18.61
CA GLU A 205 22.55 -4.33 19.71
C GLU A 205 23.85 -3.54 19.56
N GLU A 206 24.94 -4.17 19.13
CA GLU A 206 26.24 -3.49 18.97
C GLU A 206 26.19 -2.44 17.86
N ALA A 207 25.55 -2.76 16.72
CA ALA A 207 25.37 -1.81 15.62
C ALA A 207 24.41 -0.67 16.01
N LEU A 208 23.38 -0.98 16.82
CA LEU A 208 22.45 0.00 17.36
C LEU A 208 23.16 0.98 18.29
N LYS A 209 23.94 0.49 19.26
CA LYS A 209 24.76 1.32 20.17
C LYS A 209 25.73 2.21 19.38
N HIS A 210 26.42 1.64 18.40
CA HIS A 210 27.33 2.40 17.55
C HIS A 210 26.61 3.53 16.80
N GLY A 211 25.47 3.24 16.16
CA GLY A 211 24.68 4.25 15.43
C GLY A 211 24.12 5.35 16.34
N ILE A 212 23.66 4.99 17.55
CA ILE A 212 23.18 5.97 18.54
C ILE A 212 24.32 6.90 18.95
N ASN A 213 25.48 6.34 19.31
CA ASN A 213 26.64 7.12 19.76
C ASN A 213 27.16 8.07 18.67
N GLU A 214 27.30 7.58 17.43
CA GLU A 214 27.76 8.39 16.30
C GLU A 214 26.78 9.52 15.94
N SER A 215 25.48 9.26 16.10
CA SER A 215 24.46 10.24 15.74
C SER A 215 24.33 11.40 16.72
N GLU A 216 24.81 11.26 17.97
CA GLU A 216 24.71 12.26 19.04
C GLU A 216 23.27 12.80 19.23
N VAL A 217 22.29 11.90 19.08
CA VAL A 217 20.86 12.25 19.16
C VAL A 217 20.44 12.50 20.60
N LYS A 218 19.56 13.50 20.80
CA LYS A 218 19.04 13.84 22.14
C LYS A 218 17.81 13.02 22.54
N ILE A 219 17.16 12.38 21.55
CA ILE A 219 15.93 11.61 21.75
C ILE A 219 15.86 10.44 20.78
N ILE A 220 15.29 9.34 21.28
CA ILE A 220 15.00 8.14 20.51
C ILE A 220 13.49 7.90 20.55
N ILE A 221 12.90 7.80 19.37
CA ILE A 221 11.49 7.47 19.16
C ILE A 221 11.44 6.04 18.65
N THR A 222 10.77 5.16 19.41
CA THR A 222 10.82 3.72 19.15
C THR A 222 9.47 3.04 19.34
N SER A 223 9.33 1.84 18.76
CA SER A 223 8.21 0.95 19.04
C SER A 223 8.42 0.25 20.39
N HIS A 224 7.33 -0.09 21.06
CA HIS A 224 7.38 -0.72 22.38
C HIS A 224 8.15 -2.05 22.33
N GLU A 225 7.97 -2.80 21.25
CA GLU A 225 8.59 -4.08 21.00
C GLU A 225 10.12 -3.99 20.90
N LEU A 226 10.68 -2.83 20.53
CA LEU A 226 12.13 -2.65 20.36
C LEU A 226 12.82 -2.09 21.61
N THR A 227 12.04 -1.74 22.64
CA THR A 227 12.57 -1.06 23.83
C THR A 227 13.58 -1.93 24.59
N PHE A 228 13.40 -3.25 24.59
CA PHE A 228 14.33 -4.16 25.27
C PHE A 228 15.75 -4.16 24.67
N LYS A 229 15.92 -3.72 23.42
CA LYS A 229 17.22 -3.57 22.77
C LYS A 229 17.92 -2.26 23.13
N LEU A 230 17.21 -1.32 23.75
CA LEU A 230 17.71 0.00 24.12
C LEU A 230 18.11 -0.01 25.59
N ASP A 231 19.36 -0.41 25.88
CA ASP A 231 19.97 -0.22 27.20
C ASP A 231 20.61 1.17 27.31
N VAL A 232 19.78 2.22 27.22
CA VAL A 232 20.28 3.61 27.16
C VAL A 232 19.47 4.54 28.07
N LYS A 233 20.17 5.37 28.86
CA LYS A 233 19.61 6.46 29.69
C LYS A 233 19.16 7.67 28.86
N LEU A 234 18.43 7.45 27.77
CA LEU A 234 17.91 8.52 26.91
C LEU A 234 16.41 8.69 27.14
N LEU A 235 15.89 9.89 26.86
CA LEU A 235 14.45 10.16 26.87
C LEU A 235 13.79 9.28 25.80
N LEU A 236 12.96 8.33 26.23
CA LEU A 236 12.22 7.40 25.37
C LEU A 236 10.79 7.93 25.17
N ILE A 237 10.40 8.19 23.93
CA ILE A 237 8.99 8.47 23.59
C ILE A 237 8.40 7.24 22.90
N PHE A 238 7.36 6.68 23.52
CA PHE A 238 6.65 5.50 23.02
C PHE A 238 5.61 5.87 21.96
N ILE A 239 5.65 5.17 20.84
CA ILE A 239 4.77 5.40 19.68
C ILE A 239 3.34 4.84 19.86
N LYS A 240 3.03 4.04 20.90
CA LYS A 240 1.68 3.43 21.04
C LYS A 240 1.14 3.25 22.47
N GLY A 241 1.52 4.13 23.38
CA GLY A 241 0.95 4.22 24.72
C GLY A 241 1.16 5.63 25.23
N ARG A 242 0.26 6.12 26.11
CA ARG A 242 0.38 7.42 26.78
C ARG A 242 1.84 7.81 27.02
N LEU A 243 2.16 9.09 26.80
CA LEU A 243 3.37 9.74 27.30
C LEU A 243 3.55 9.35 28.77
N VAL A 244 4.47 8.44 29.06
CA VAL A 244 4.95 8.16 30.40
C VAL A 244 6.39 8.62 30.41
N THR A 245 6.59 9.83 30.90
CA THR A 245 7.86 10.28 31.44
C THR A 245 8.08 9.56 32.77
N GLN A 246 9.28 9.03 33.01
CA GLN A 246 9.75 8.84 34.39
C GLN A 246 10.03 10.20 35.02
#